data_AF-A0A8H7D2T5-F1
#
_entry.id   AF-A0A8H7D2T5-F1
#
_cell.length_a   1.000
_cell.length_b   1.000
_cell.length_c   1.000
_cell.angle_alpha   90.00
_cell.angle_beta   90.00
_cell.angle_gamma   90.00
#
_symmetry.space_group_name_H-M   'P 1'
#
loop_
_entity.id
_entity.type
_entity.pdbx_description
1 polymer ?
#
loop_
_entity_poly.entity_id
_entity_poly.type
_entity_poly.pdbx_seq_one_letter_code
_entity_poly.pdbx_strand_id
1 'polypeptide(L)'
;MLNEIDLSSPVLDAALQILVEADVELADVDSICRAGLATAAEYESMSIRDKNHFFADAVRARCHEKGYFSGWQLLAHTANEVTLNSGMVDDVVKCLQVYNSLRPSGEKGPVTDLRMVITRAPNRDSIYLVAPKSVGGSAWKGSEEYNPAAQRKWYNTGFAPMSPCSSFIWLSVQRKMVARHDLDACNALTLLGTVDFDFDRIEVYKPGFAHAMELAMRYVAEMGTAMQGAALAALLNFDVQRYVRRIQESWIEGRKGAAFFGPRMTPPEDWTATMVGDCGALCAFGYEDAARFSESRETMFVSLLMANIYDLLFDLRTSSLVSSVMYIAAAGVAAYDLHTIFLTTVTDETARRICNGSSTVIPTYGDNSLLATGAWAPFNERYRTWERFVKYTRQLRCSTSPEAQEVLAMANRALILPERNTADAWQKVFAPGVQYTLTSRLTVAYVPLPAPELAKLPPPNVCHTCGVAFTQALHESVGDAIHGIAGLPASVIAAPAVSRAAAIRRAAFFASSAECCEVCACSIGCWADLASYLVLTALMRSDESTSAAEWLLETYAVWTVTTSPVSVATVLSGFDLRCDVREEEGAMGSRDVLDC
;
A
#
# COMPACT_ATOMS: atom_id res chain seq x y z
N MET A 1 24.51 -2.59 21.78
CA MET A 1 24.89 -1.15 21.83
C MET A 1 23.98 -0.44 20.85
N LEU A 2 22.87 0.13 21.33
CA LEU A 2 22.04 1.04 20.53
C LEU A 2 22.78 2.37 20.59
N ASN A 3 23.60 2.64 19.57
CA ASN A 3 24.28 3.91 19.44
C ASN A 3 23.24 5.03 19.50
N GLU A 4 23.60 6.09 20.21
CA GLU A 4 22.87 7.33 20.42
C GLU A 4 21.95 7.63 19.22
N ILE A 5 20.64 7.55 19.45
CA ILE A 5 19.67 8.03 18.48
C ILE A 5 19.98 9.52 18.35
N ASP A 6 20.50 9.93 17.20
CA ASP A 6 20.56 11.33 16.83
C ASP A 6 19.14 11.91 17.01
N LEU A 7 18.99 12.73 18.05
CA LEU A 7 17.70 13.33 18.44
C LEU A 7 17.37 14.55 17.55
N SER A 8 18.29 14.96 16.69
CA SER A 8 18.08 16.07 15.75
C SER A 8 17.41 15.59 14.45
N SER A 9 16.47 16.38 13.93
CA SER A 9 15.94 16.20 12.57
C SER A 9 16.51 17.29 11.68
N PRO A 10 17.45 16.97 10.77
CA PRO A 10 18.03 17.97 9.89
C PRO A 10 16.99 18.55 8.90
N VAL A 11 15.92 17.82 8.60
CA VAL A 11 14.86 18.31 7.70
C VAL A 11 13.85 19.22 8.40
N LEU A 12 13.52 18.93 9.66
CA LEU A 12 12.70 19.84 10.48
C LEU A 12 13.47 21.13 10.75
N ASP A 13 14.76 21.04 11.11
CA ASP A 13 15.60 22.21 11.34
C ASP A 13 15.69 23.11 10.11
N ALA A 14 15.85 22.52 8.92
CA ALA A 14 15.85 23.25 7.65
C ALA A 14 14.48 23.91 7.37
N ALA A 15 13.37 23.22 7.63
CA ALA A 15 12.05 23.81 7.48
C ALA A 15 11.84 24.99 8.45
N LEU A 16 12.26 24.86 9.70
CA LEU A 16 12.19 25.93 10.69
C LEU A 16 13.03 27.15 10.31
N GLN A 17 14.21 26.97 9.69
CA GLN A 17 15.02 28.09 9.19
C GLN A 17 14.31 28.91 8.11
N ILE A 18 13.39 28.29 7.36
CA ILE A 18 12.60 28.96 6.33
C ILE A 18 11.38 29.64 6.97
N LEU A 19 10.70 28.93 7.87
CA LEU A 19 9.50 29.44 8.55
C LEU A 19 9.78 30.69 9.41
N VAL A 20 10.98 30.82 10.00
CA VAL A 20 11.31 32.01 10.83
C VAL A 20 11.35 33.31 10.04
N GLU A 21 11.59 33.23 8.73
CA GLU A 21 11.63 34.40 7.85
C GLU A 21 10.25 34.78 7.29
N ALA A 22 9.18 34.10 7.71
CA ALA A 22 7.82 34.44 7.31
C ALA A 22 7.39 35.81 7.88
N ASP A 23 6.70 36.59 7.05
CA ASP A 23 6.11 37.89 7.44
C ASP A 23 4.84 37.76 8.31
N VAL A 24 4.44 36.53 8.62
CA VAL A 24 3.29 36.20 9.47
C VAL A 24 3.75 35.56 10.77
N GLU A 25 3.00 35.79 11.83
CA GLU A 25 3.22 35.14 13.13
C GLU A 25 2.89 33.65 13.02
N LEU A 26 3.88 32.79 13.25
CA LEU A 26 3.69 31.34 13.10
C LEU A 26 2.66 30.79 14.09
N ALA A 27 2.70 31.26 15.33
CA ALA A 27 1.88 30.80 16.43
C ALA A 27 1.27 31.98 17.19
N ASP A 28 -0.05 31.98 17.38
CA ASP A 28 -0.72 33.03 18.14
C ASP A 28 -0.48 32.93 19.65
N VAL A 29 -0.75 34.04 20.35
CA VAL A 29 -0.59 34.19 21.81
C VAL A 29 -1.30 33.09 22.58
N ASP A 30 -2.51 32.75 22.18
CA ASP A 30 -3.32 31.71 22.83
C ASP A 30 -2.66 30.34 22.71
N SER A 31 -2.13 30.02 21.53
CA SER A 31 -1.49 28.73 21.23
C SER A 31 -0.16 28.60 21.96
N ILE A 32 0.64 29.67 22.01
CA ILE A 32 1.89 29.73 22.80
C ILE A 32 1.62 29.58 24.29
N CYS A 33 0.60 30.26 24.82
CA CYS A 33 0.21 30.16 26.23
C CYS A 33 -0.32 28.76 26.56
N ARG A 34 -1.17 28.18 25.70
CA ARG A 34 -1.68 26.81 25.85
C ARG A 34 -0.57 25.76 25.81
N ALA A 35 0.44 25.97 24.95
CA ALA A 35 1.63 25.12 24.88
C ALA A 35 2.57 25.32 26.09
N GLY A 36 2.33 26.31 26.93
CA GLY A 36 3.12 26.63 28.12
C GLY A 36 4.52 27.15 27.81
N LEU A 37 4.69 27.79 26.64
CA LEU A 37 6.00 28.25 26.17
C LEU A 37 6.37 29.65 26.69
N ALA A 38 5.39 30.55 26.79
CA ALA A 38 5.58 31.92 27.29
C ALA A 38 4.28 32.47 27.88
N THR A 39 4.37 33.58 28.60
CA THR A 39 3.19 34.35 29.02
C THR A 39 2.69 35.27 27.89
N ALA A 40 1.40 35.62 27.90
CA ALA A 40 0.84 36.54 26.90
C ALA A 40 1.60 37.87 26.84
N ALA A 41 1.89 38.48 28.00
CA ALA A 41 2.61 39.75 28.08
C ALA A 41 4.04 39.68 27.51
N GLU A 42 4.74 38.57 27.73
CA GLU A 42 6.08 38.32 27.18
C GLU A 42 6.02 38.19 25.66
N TYR A 43 5.12 37.35 25.15
CA TYR A 43 5.05 37.05 23.73
C TYR A 43 4.49 38.20 22.89
N GLU A 44 3.46 38.91 23.37
CA GLU A 44 2.89 40.08 22.68
C GLU A 44 3.88 41.24 22.55
N SER A 45 4.87 41.33 23.43
CA SER A 45 5.88 42.38 23.40
C SER A 45 6.94 42.20 22.29
N MET A 46 7.01 41.01 21.69
CA MET A 46 7.99 40.64 20.67
C MET A 46 7.55 41.11 19.27
N SER A 47 8.53 41.42 18.42
CA SER A 47 8.26 41.60 16.98
C SER A 47 7.87 40.26 16.33
N ILE A 48 7.18 40.27 15.18
CA ILE A 48 6.83 39.03 14.45
C ILE A 48 8.07 38.14 14.23
N ARG A 49 9.19 38.76 13.84
CA ARG A 49 10.46 38.05 13.65
C ARG A 49 10.96 37.40 14.94
N ASP A 50 10.94 38.14 16.04
CA ASP A 50 11.39 37.61 17.35
C ASP A 50 10.46 36.51 17.86
N LYS A 51 9.14 36.65 17.65
CA LYS A 51 8.14 35.62 17.94
C LYS A 51 8.41 34.33 17.16
N ASN A 52 8.67 34.46 15.86
CA ASN A 52 8.94 33.32 14.99
C ASN A 52 10.25 32.63 15.38
N HIS A 53 11.32 33.38 15.68
CA HIS A 53 12.56 32.81 16.20
C HIS A 53 12.35 32.12 17.55
N PHE A 54 11.66 32.76 18.48
CA PHE A 54 11.32 32.19 19.79
C PHE A 54 10.58 30.85 19.64
N PHE A 55 9.56 30.81 18.79
CA PHE A 55 8.79 29.59 18.57
C PHE A 55 9.62 28.49 17.89
N ALA A 56 10.42 28.82 16.88
CA ALA A 56 11.32 27.86 16.24
C ALA A 56 12.36 27.28 17.21
N ASP A 57 12.92 28.09 18.09
CA ASP A 57 13.85 27.65 19.13
C ASP A 57 13.16 26.75 20.16
N ALA A 58 11.90 27.04 20.51
CA ALA A 58 11.09 26.15 21.36
C ALA A 58 10.84 24.79 20.70
N VAL A 59 10.59 24.75 19.38
CA VAL A 59 10.46 23.50 18.60
C VAL A 59 11.77 22.72 18.63
N ARG A 60 12.91 23.36 18.37
CA ARG A 60 14.24 22.72 18.44
C ARG A 60 14.55 22.17 19.82
N ALA A 61 14.29 22.97 20.87
CA ALA A 61 14.47 22.54 22.26
C ALA A 61 13.61 21.29 22.55
N ARG A 62 12.36 21.29 22.10
CA ARG A 62 11.47 20.13 22.24
C ARG A 62 12.01 18.88 21.52
N CYS A 63 12.55 19.02 20.30
CA CYS A 63 13.23 17.93 19.60
C CYS A 63 14.39 17.37 20.42
N HIS A 64 15.25 18.23 20.96
CA HIS A 64 16.41 17.80 21.75
C HIS A 64 16.00 17.09 23.06
N GLU A 65 14.94 17.53 23.72
CA GLU A 65 14.49 16.96 24.98
C GLU A 65 13.73 15.64 24.82
N LYS A 66 12.87 15.53 23.80
CA LYS A 66 11.88 14.43 23.70
C LYS A 66 11.94 13.67 22.37
N GLY A 67 12.85 14.03 21.48
CA GLY A 67 13.01 13.46 20.14
C GLY A 67 12.28 14.26 19.06
N TYR A 68 12.76 14.18 17.83
CA TYR A 68 12.35 15.04 16.71
C TYR A 68 10.84 15.05 16.40
N PHE A 69 10.13 13.92 16.53
CA PHE A 69 8.68 13.89 16.29
C PHE A 69 7.88 14.70 17.31
N SER A 70 8.39 14.91 18.52
CA SER A 70 7.75 15.80 19.49
C SER A 70 7.85 17.27 19.09
N GLY A 71 8.86 17.65 18.32
CA GLY A 71 8.95 18.97 17.71
C GLY A 71 8.03 19.11 16.51
N TRP A 72 7.95 18.10 15.63
CA TRP A 72 6.89 18.05 14.59
C TRP A 72 5.50 18.21 15.19
N GLN A 73 5.22 17.52 16.31
CA GLN A 73 3.96 17.65 17.04
C GLN A 73 3.75 19.06 17.57
N LEU A 74 4.77 19.67 18.20
CA LEU A 74 4.68 21.04 18.68
C LEU A 74 4.43 22.05 17.55
N LEU A 75 5.12 21.89 16.42
CA LEU A 75 4.93 22.69 15.21
C LEU A 75 3.46 22.61 14.75
N ALA A 76 2.97 21.40 14.48
CA ALA A 76 1.62 21.20 13.92
C ALA A 76 0.48 21.64 14.85
N HIS A 77 0.67 21.55 16.18
CA HIS A 77 -0.37 21.89 17.15
C HIS A 77 -0.40 23.36 17.56
N THR A 78 0.67 24.10 17.28
CA THR A 78 0.86 25.46 17.79
C THR A 78 0.97 26.48 16.66
N ALA A 79 1.44 26.07 15.48
CA ALA A 79 1.63 26.95 14.34
C ALA A 79 0.38 27.01 13.45
N ASN A 80 -0.58 27.89 13.80
CA ASN A 80 -1.89 27.94 13.14
C ASN A 80 -1.84 28.36 11.67
N GLU A 81 -0.81 29.09 11.27
CA GLU A 81 -0.61 29.54 9.87
C GLU A 81 0.06 28.46 9.00
N VAL A 82 0.58 27.39 9.60
CA VAL A 82 1.29 26.30 8.91
C VAL A 82 0.29 25.21 8.52
N THR A 83 0.26 24.83 7.24
CA THR A 83 -0.71 23.84 6.72
C THR A 83 -0.38 22.37 7.04
N LEU A 84 0.45 22.11 8.06
CA LEU A 84 0.75 20.75 8.53
C LEU A 84 -0.38 20.24 9.44
N ASN A 85 -1.09 19.21 8.98
CA ASN A 85 -2.20 18.64 9.72
C ASN A 85 -1.76 17.97 11.03
N SER A 86 -2.26 18.46 12.17
CA SER A 86 -1.94 17.92 13.50
C SER A 86 -2.37 16.46 13.67
N GLY A 87 -3.53 16.07 13.13
CA GLY A 87 -4.03 14.68 13.20
C GLY A 87 -3.14 13.70 12.43
N MET A 88 -2.52 14.14 11.32
CA MET A 88 -1.52 13.34 10.62
C MET A 88 -0.27 13.13 11.47
N VAL A 89 0.20 14.19 12.13
CA VAL A 89 1.37 14.09 13.01
C VAL A 89 1.07 13.20 14.22
N ASP A 90 -0.15 13.24 14.76
CA ASP A 90 -0.58 12.34 15.84
C ASP A 90 -0.60 10.88 15.40
N ASP A 91 -1.07 10.57 14.18
CA ASP A 91 -1.00 9.22 13.60
C ASP A 91 0.46 8.75 13.47
N VAL A 92 1.37 9.62 13.01
CA VAL A 92 2.83 9.33 12.97
C VAL A 92 3.38 9.08 14.37
N VAL A 93 3.05 9.92 15.35
CA VAL A 93 3.49 9.75 16.75
C VAL A 93 2.98 8.41 17.31
N LYS A 94 1.73 8.05 17.05
CA LYS A 94 1.17 6.75 17.48
C LYS A 94 1.89 5.58 16.81
N CYS A 95 2.14 5.66 15.50
CA CYS A 95 2.92 4.68 14.76
C CYS A 95 4.25 4.37 15.45
N LEU A 96 4.99 5.41 15.81
CA LEU A 96 6.29 5.31 16.45
C LEU A 96 6.21 4.73 17.87
N GLN A 97 5.17 5.09 18.63
CA GLN A 97 4.92 4.48 19.94
C GLN A 97 4.70 2.98 19.81
N VAL A 98 3.94 2.55 18.81
CA VAL A 98 3.72 1.14 18.51
C VAL A 98 5.05 0.50 18.15
N TYR A 99 5.77 0.97 17.12
CA TYR A 99 7.09 0.45 16.72
C TYR A 99 8.08 0.30 17.89
N ASN A 100 8.14 1.29 18.79
CA ASN A 100 9.01 1.25 19.97
C ASN A 100 8.55 0.25 21.05
N SER A 101 7.25 -0.04 21.13
CA SER A 101 6.68 -1.02 22.05
C SER A 101 6.80 -2.45 21.54
N LEU A 102 6.88 -2.64 20.22
CA LEU A 102 6.89 -3.96 19.59
C LEU A 102 8.10 -4.78 20.09
N ARG A 103 7.81 -6.00 20.55
CA ARG A 103 8.80 -7.00 20.91
C ARG A 103 8.55 -8.25 20.06
N PRO A 104 9.54 -8.71 19.28
CA PRO A 104 9.39 -9.93 18.50
C PRO A 104 9.08 -11.15 19.38
N SER A 105 8.25 -12.03 18.85
CA SER A 105 7.80 -13.27 19.48
C SER A 105 8.40 -14.46 18.74
N GLY A 106 8.70 -15.52 19.47
CA GLY A 106 9.09 -16.80 18.90
C GLY A 106 7.91 -17.75 18.65
N GLU A 107 6.69 -17.34 19.03
CA GLU A 107 5.49 -18.13 18.76
C GLU A 107 5.31 -18.24 17.25
N LYS A 108 5.09 -19.47 16.77
CA LYS A 108 4.72 -19.74 15.39
C LYS A 108 3.22 -20.05 15.35
N GLY A 109 2.55 -19.56 14.30
CA GLY A 109 1.17 -19.96 14.03
C GLY A 109 1.05 -21.48 13.84
N PRO A 110 -0.16 -22.04 13.89
CA PRO A 110 -0.38 -23.44 13.61
C PRO A 110 0.10 -23.75 12.18
N VAL A 111 1.16 -24.56 12.10
CA VAL A 111 1.74 -25.00 10.82
C VAL A 111 1.02 -26.27 10.37
N THR A 112 0.47 -26.23 9.17
CA THR A 112 -0.18 -27.37 8.50
C THR A 112 0.83 -28.19 7.68
N ASP A 113 0.37 -29.08 6.80
CA ASP A 113 1.21 -29.79 5.83
C ASP A 113 1.64 -28.91 4.63
N LEU A 114 1.17 -27.67 4.55
CA LEU A 114 1.51 -26.68 3.52
C LEU A 114 2.94 -26.18 3.67
N ARG A 115 3.65 -25.97 2.54
CA ARG A 115 5.07 -25.56 2.54
C ARG A 115 5.39 -24.56 1.44
N MET A 116 6.25 -23.61 1.77
CA MET A 116 6.81 -22.66 0.81
C MET A 116 8.25 -22.35 1.18
N VAL A 117 9.14 -22.38 0.20
CA VAL A 117 10.55 -22.07 0.37
C VAL A 117 10.89 -20.89 -0.54
N ILE A 118 11.42 -19.83 0.05
CA ILE A 118 11.91 -18.68 -0.69
C ILE A 118 13.39 -18.91 -1.04
N THR A 119 13.73 -18.82 -2.33
CA THR A 119 15.08 -19.07 -2.87
C THR A 119 15.39 -18.09 -4.01
N ARG A 120 16.65 -17.69 -4.19
CA ARG A 120 17.04 -16.75 -5.26
C ARG A 120 16.81 -17.30 -6.66
N ALA A 121 16.93 -18.63 -6.82
CA ALA A 121 16.86 -19.32 -8.10
C ALA A 121 15.89 -20.50 -8.00
N PRO A 122 14.57 -20.25 -7.89
CA PRO A 122 13.59 -21.30 -7.74
C PRO A 122 13.59 -22.19 -8.98
N ASN A 123 13.55 -23.52 -8.77
CA ASN A 123 13.14 -24.41 -9.84
C ASN A 123 11.70 -24.05 -10.25
N ARG A 124 11.53 -23.59 -11.49
CA ARG A 124 10.24 -23.16 -12.05
C ARG A 124 9.21 -24.27 -12.11
N ASP A 125 9.64 -25.53 -12.01
CA ASP A 125 8.77 -26.70 -12.05
C ASP A 125 8.26 -27.10 -10.65
N SER A 126 8.72 -26.43 -9.59
CA SER A 126 8.36 -26.76 -8.21
C SER A 126 7.20 -25.93 -7.68
N ILE A 127 6.20 -26.62 -7.12
CA ILE A 127 5.09 -25.99 -6.38
C ILE A 127 5.48 -25.43 -5.01
N TYR A 128 6.68 -25.77 -4.51
CA TYR A 128 7.12 -25.41 -3.16
C TYR A 128 8.15 -24.29 -3.13
N LEU A 129 8.67 -23.85 -4.29
CA LEU A 129 9.74 -22.85 -4.36
C LEU A 129 9.18 -21.56 -4.95
N VAL A 130 9.56 -20.40 -4.40
CA VAL A 130 9.24 -19.08 -4.95
C VAL A 130 10.46 -18.17 -4.83
N ALA A 131 10.58 -17.19 -5.72
CA ALA A 131 11.66 -16.20 -5.64
C ALA A 131 11.31 -15.02 -4.70
N PRO A 132 12.32 -14.31 -4.17
CA PRO A 132 12.10 -13.09 -3.39
C PRO A 132 11.51 -11.96 -4.25
N LYS A 133 11.07 -10.86 -3.61
CA LYS A 133 10.54 -9.66 -4.31
C LYS A 133 11.61 -9.01 -5.17
N SER A 134 12.87 -9.07 -4.74
CA SER A 134 14.03 -8.48 -5.40
C SER A 134 14.33 -9.06 -6.80
N VAL A 135 13.93 -10.30 -7.08
CA VAL A 135 14.15 -10.94 -8.40
C VAL A 135 12.95 -10.71 -9.35
N GLY A 136 11.84 -10.18 -8.85
CA GLY A 136 10.63 -9.88 -9.64
C GLY A 136 10.68 -8.51 -10.33
N GLY A 137 9.70 -8.24 -11.19
CA GLY A 137 9.46 -6.87 -11.68
C GLY A 137 10.47 -6.33 -12.68
N SER A 138 10.98 -7.17 -13.58
CA SER A 138 11.91 -6.76 -14.65
C SER A 138 11.38 -7.03 -16.07
N ALA A 139 10.22 -7.68 -16.23
CA ALA A 139 9.66 -8.05 -17.53
C ALA A 139 9.29 -6.83 -18.39
N TRP A 140 9.07 -5.68 -17.77
CA TRP A 140 8.81 -4.41 -18.44
C TRP A 140 10.06 -3.81 -19.11
N LYS A 141 11.28 -4.25 -18.76
CA LYS A 141 12.53 -3.70 -19.32
C LYS A 141 12.53 -4.00 -20.84
N GLY A 142 12.43 -2.94 -21.65
CA GLY A 142 12.33 -3.06 -23.11
C GLY A 142 10.89 -3.17 -23.66
N SER A 143 9.87 -2.98 -22.82
CA SER A 143 8.46 -2.98 -23.25
C SER A 143 8.14 -1.75 -24.12
N GLU A 144 7.67 -1.99 -25.34
CA GLU A 144 7.18 -0.95 -26.25
C GLU A 144 5.88 -0.28 -25.75
N GLU A 145 5.14 -0.92 -24.86
CA GLU A 145 3.91 -0.35 -24.28
C GLU A 145 4.17 0.53 -23.07
N TYR A 146 5.21 0.23 -22.29
CA TYR A 146 5.52 1.00 -21.09
C TYR A 146 6.19 2.34 -21.42
N ASN A 147 7.12 2.36 -22.39
CA ASN A 147 7.86 3.57 -22.75
C ASN A 147 6.95 4.79 -23.07
N PRO A 148 5.84 4.65 -23.82
CA PRO A 148 4.89 5.75 -24.02
C PRO A 148 4.15 6.18 -22.75
N ALA A 149 3.78 5.25 -21.86
CA ALA A 149 3.13 5.57 -20.58
C ALA A 149 4.08 6.37 -19.67
N ALA A 150 5.32 5.90 -19.61
CA ALA A 150 6.45 6.56 -18.99
C ALA A 150 6.67 8.01 -19.46
N GLN A 151 6.62 8.25 -20.77
CA GLN A 151 6.72 9.59 -21.37
C GLN A 151 5.59 10.54 -20.94
N ARG A 152 4.45 10.02 -20.48
CA ARG A 152 3.32 10.78 -19.92
C ARG A 152 3.48 11.08 -18.43
N LYS A 153 4.72 11.28 -18.01
CA LYS A 153 5.08 11.64 -16.62
C LYS A 153 4.68 10.58 -15.58
N TRP A 154 4.61 9.30 -15.97
CA TRP A 154 4.57 8.18 -15.01
C TRP A 154 5.97 7.78 -14.50
N TYR A 155 6.95 8.63 -14.78
CA TYR A 155 8.15 8.77 -13.98
C TYR A 155 8.08 10.05 -13.17
N ASN A 156 8.58 9.97 -11.95
CA ASN A 156 8.80 11.16 -11.16
C ASN A 156 9.90 12.01 -11.82
N THR A 157 9.73 13.34 -11.86
CA THR A 157 10.48 14.31 -12.67
C THR A 157 11.98 14.41 -12.34
N GLY A 158 12.45 13.71 -11.31
CA GLY A 158 13.87 13.67 -10.90
C GLY A 158 14.56 12.29 -10.89
N PHE A 159 13.96 11.21 -11.42
CA PHE A 159 14.44 9.82 -11.20
C PHE A 159 14.88 9.09 -12.45
N ALA A 160 15.71 8.06 -12.23
CA ALA A 160 15.92 6.99 -13.19
C ALA A 160 14.60 6.24 -13.48
N PRO A 161 14.53 5.49 -14.60
CA PRO A 161 13.39 4.64 -14.91
C PRO A 161 13.06 3.70 -13.76
N MET A 162 11.82 3.74 -13.28
CA MET A 162 11.30 2.82 -12.28
C MET A 162 10.46 1.73 -12.95
N SER A 163 10.22 0.63 -12.23
CA SER A 163 9.25 -0.37 -12.71
C SER A 163 7.84 0.21 -12.77
N PRO A 164 6.96 -0.28 -13.67
CA PRO A 164 5.54 0.09 -13.66
C PRO A 164 4.90 -0.12 -12.30
N CYS A 165 5.28 -1.19 -11.58
CA CYS A 165 4.76 -1.47 -10.24
C CYS A 165 5.13 -0.35 -9.25
N SER A 166 6.40 0.08 -9.22
CA SER A 166 6.87 1.17 -8.35
C SER A 166 6.28 2.51 -8.76
N SER A 167 6.28 2.83 -10.06
CA SER A 167 5.68 4.06 -10.58
C SER A 167 4.19 4.15 -10.27
N PHE A 168 3.46 3.04 -10.40
CA PHE A 168 2.02 3.04 -10.17
C PHE A 168 1.73 3.37 -8.71
N ILE A 169 2.21 2.57 -7.75
CA ILE A 169 1.84 2.75 -6.35
C ILE A 169 2.18 4.11 -5.77
N TRP A 170 3.27 4.75 -6.22
CA TRP A 170 3.70 6.04 -5.68
C TRP A 170 3.03 7.23 -6.37
N LEU A 171 2.77 7.13 -7.68
CA LEU A 171 2.26 8.26 -8.46
C LEU A 171 0.75 8.19 -8.65
N SER A 172 0.15 7.00 -8.67
CA SER A 172 -1.29 6.81 -8.85
C SER A 172 -2.09 7.55 -7.80
N VAL A 173 -1.59 7.56 -6.56
CA VAL A 173 -2.29 8.13 -5.40
C VAL A 173 -2.51 9.64 -5.54
N GLN A 174 -1.62 10.32 -6.25
CA GLN A 174 -1.70 11.74 -6.52
C GLN A 174 -2.49 12.07 -7.79
N ARG A 175 -2.59 11.10 -8.72
CA ARG A 175 -3.38 11.28 -9.94
C ARG A 175 -4.81 11.58 -9.57
N LYS A 176 -5.42 12.49 -10.35
CA LYS A 176 -6.80 12.95 -10.17
C LYS A 176 -7.07 13.77 -8.91
N MET A 177 -6.24 13.67 -7.87
CA MET A 177 -6.44 14.32 -6.58
C MET A 177 -5.71 15.66 -6.47
N VAL A 178 -4.51 15.77 -7.05
CA VAL A 178 -3.69 16.99 -7.04
C VAL A 178 -4.03 17.87 -8.25
N ALA A 179 -4.01 19.19 -8.06
CA ALA A 179 -4.22 20.13 -9.16
C ALA A 179 -3.16 19.97 -10.25
N ARG A 180 -3.55 20.10 -11.53
CA ARG A 180 -2.66 19.82 -12.67
C ARG A 180 -1.36 20.62 -12.66
N HIS A 181 -1.37 21.84 -12.12
CA HIS A 181 -0.18 22.69 -12.05
C HIS A 181 0.81 22.29 -10.94
N ASP A 182 0.32 21.61 -9.90
CA ASP A 182 1.12 21.15 -8.75
C ASP A 182 1.62 19.71 -8.90
N LEU A 183 1.01 18.93 -9.79
CA LEU A 183 1.24 17.49 -9.93
C LEU A 183 2.71 17.11 -10.11
N ASP A 184 3.49 17.88 -10.89
CA ASP A 184 4.91 17.59 -11.09
C ASP A 184 5.72 17.75 -9.79
N ALA A 185 5.38 18.76 -8.97
CA ALA A 185 6.03 19.00 -7.69
C ALA A 185 5.63 17.94 -6.67
N CYS A 186 4.33 17.63 -6.52
CA CYS A 186 3.88 16.55 -5.63
C CYS A 186 4.50 15.20 -6.00
N ASN A 187 4.60 14.90 -7.30
CA ASN A 187 5.23 13.68 -7.77
C ASN A 187 6.67 13.62 -7.23
N ALA A 188 7.45 14.70 -7.37
CA ALA A 188 8.80 14.82 -6.83
C ALA A 188 8.86 14.62 -5.31
N LEU A 189 8.02 15.33 -4.56
CA LEU A 189 7.97 15.25 -3.10
C LEU A 189 7.69 13.84 -2.58
N THR A 190 6.86 13.07 -3.28
CA THR A 190 6.50 11.70 -2.86
C THR A 190 7.69 10.75 -2.81
N LEU A 191 8.76 11.05 -3.54
CA LEU A 191 10.00 10.30 -3.41
C LEU A 191 10.52 10.28 -1.96
N LEU A 192 10.36 11.37 -1.20
CA LEU A 192 10.87 11.44 0.16
C LEU A 192 10.30 10.35 1.07
N GLY A 193 9.16 9.75 0.70
CA GLY A 193 8.60 8.57 1.37
C GLY A 193 9.04 7.21 0.84
N THR A 194 9.76 7.15 -0.28
CA THR A 194 10.27 5.90 -0.88
C THR A 194 11.55 5.36 -0.21
N VAL A 195 11.95 5.96 0.91
CA VAL A 195 13.02 5.48 1.78
C VAL A 195 12.74 4.05 2.28
N ASP A 196 11.47 3.68 2.47
CA ASP A 196 11.08 2.31 2.80
C ASP A 196 11.52 1.30 1.72
N PHE A 197 11.56 1.74 0.46
CA PHE A 197 11.99 0.94 -0.69
C PHE A 197 13.52 1.04 -0.93
N ASP A 198 14.28 1.62 0.00
CA ASP A 198 15.71 1.87 -0.07
C ASP A 198 16.17 2.66 -1.32
N PHE A 199 15.26 3.43 -1.93
CA PHE A 199 15.58 4.27 -3.08
C PHE A 199 16.63 5.33 -2.75
N ASP A 200 16.70 5.79 -1.50
CA ASP A 200 17.73 6.75 -1.04
C ASP A 200 19.14 6.13 -1.00
N ARG A 201 19.27 4.80 -1.00
CA ARG A 201 20.56 4.09 -1.01
C ARG A 201 21.09 3.80 -2.40
N ILE A 202 20.26 3.91 -3.43
CA ILE A 202 20.63 3.59 -4.81
C ILE A 202 21.15 4.86 -5.49
N GLU A 203 22.41 4.82 -5.96
CA GLU A 203 23.10 5.99 -6.54
C GLU A 203 22.30 6.73 -7.62
N VAL A 204 21.60 5.99 -8.49
CA VAL A 204 20.87 6.58 -9.61
C VAL A 204 19.66 7.42 -9.18
N TYR A 205 19.14 7.23 -7.96
CA TYR A 205 17.99 7.99 -7.45
C TYR A 205 18.39 9.16 -6.54
N LYS A 206 19.66 9.25 -6.10
CA LYS A 206 20.14 10.35 -5.24
C LYS A 206 19.91 11.76 -5.82
N PRO A 207 20.11 12.02 -7.13
CA PRO A 207 19.82 13.35 -7.69
C PRO A 207 18.36 13.76 -7.51
N GLY A 208 17.44 12.81 -7.63
CA GLY A 208 16.04 13.07 -7.42
C GLY A 208 15.69 13.32 -5.95
N PHE A 209 16.34 12.64 -4.99
CA PHE A 209 16.19 12.96 -3.56
C PHE A 209 16.62 14.40 -3.26
N ALA A 210 17.76 14.83 -3.82
CA ALA A 210 18.22 16.20 -3.69
C ALA A 210 17.21 17.20 -4.28
N HIS A 211 16.69 16.92 -5.47
CA HIS A 211 15.68 17.74 -6.12
C HIS A 211 14.38 17.82 -5.31
N ALA A 212 13.88 16.68 -4.81
CA ALA A 212 12.68 16.63 -3.98
C ALA A 212 12.85 17.42 -2.67
N MET A 213 14.04 17.36 -2.05
CA MET A 213 14.36 18.13 -0.87
C MET A 213 14.39 19.64 -1.15
N GLU A 214 15.02 20.07 -2.25
CA GLU A 214 15.03 21.47 -2.68
C GLU A 214 13.61 21.98 -2.94
N LEU A 215 12.78 21.20 -3.64
CA LEU A 215 11.38 21.53 -3.88
C LEU A 215 10.60 21.64 -2.57
N ALA A 216 10.78 20.69 -1.65
CA ALA A 216 10.10 20.71 -0.35
C ALA A 216 10.42 22.02 0.38
N MET A 217 11.71 22.37 0.49
CA MET A 217 12.15 23.59 1.15
C MET A 217 11.57 24.86 0.50
N ARG A 218 11.51 24.91 -0.83
CA ARG A 218 10.87 26.03 -1.54
C ARG A 218 9.39 26.17 -1.18
N TYR A 219 8.65 25.07 -1.16
CA TYR A 219 7.21 25.09 -0.87
C TYR A 219 6.90 25.26 0.63
N VAL A 220 7.83 24.96 1.54
CA VAL A 220 7.70 25.32 2.96
C VAL A 220 7.53 26.84 3.13
N ALA A 221 8.14 27.66 2.26
CA ALA A 221 7.99 29.11 2.30
C ALA A 221 6.62 29.61 1.80
N GLU A 222 5.83 28.78 1.12
CA GLU A 222 4.52 29.15 0.56
C GLU A 222 3.40 29.01 1.61
N MET A 223 3.49 29.78 2.69
CA MET A 223 2.58 29.75 3.85
C MET A 223 1.09 29.72 3.44
N GLY A 224 0.32 28.85 4.10
CA GLY A 224 -1.13 28.76 3.91
C GLY A 224 -1.57 28.01 2.64
N THR A 225 -0.63 27.54 1.81
CA THR A 225 -0.97 26.81 0.58
C THR A 225 -1.06 25.29 0.80
N ALA A 226 -1.79 24.60 -0.09
CA ALA A 226 -1.81 23.14 -0.13
C ALA A 226 -0.42 22.54 -0.42
N MET A 227 0.40 23.25 -1.20
CA MET A 227 1.76 22.83 -1.49
C MET A 227 2.69 22.90 -0.29
N GLN A 228 2.52 23.88 0.61
CA GLN A 228 3.24 23.88 1.88
C GLN A 228 2.90 22.63 2.71
N GLY A 229 1.62 22.25 2.76
CA GLY A 229 1.19 21.08 3.52
C GLY A 229 1.77 19.79 2.93
N ALA A 230 1.75 19.67 1.61
CA ALA A 230 2.38 18.55 0.90
C ALA A 230 3.89 18.47 1.14
N ALA A 231 4.59 19.61 1.14
CA ALA A 231 6.02 19.68 1.39
C ALA A 231 6.36 19.28 2.83
N LEU A 232 5.67 19.82 3.83
CA LEU A 232 5.87 19.47 5.23
C LEU A 232 5.56 18.01 5.51
N ALA A 233 4.47 17.48 4.95
CA ALA A 233 4.15 16.06 5.05
C ALA A 233 5.22 15.18 4.39
N ALA A 234 5.82 15.60 3.26
CA ALA A 234 6.91 14.87 2.63
C ALA A 234 8.19 14.85 3.49
N LEU A 235 8.52 15.95 4.16
CA LEU A 235 9.65 16.03 5.10
C LEU A 235 9.41 15.17 6.35
N LEU A 236 8.20 15.23 6.92
CA LEU A 236 7.80 14.34 8.02
C LEU A 236 7.90 12.87 7.61
N ASN A 237 7.46 12.54 6.40
CA ASN A 237 7.53 11.18 5.87
C ASN A 237 8.98 10.71 5.70
N PHE A 238 9.87 11.59 5.24
CA PHE A 238 11.30 11.26 5.18
C PHE A 238 11.86 10.87 6.55
N ASP A 239 11.51 11.63 7.60
CA ASP A 239 11.91 11.34 8.97
C ASP A 239 11.33 10.03 9.49
N VAL A 240 10.01 9.80 9.31
CA VAL A 240 9.35 8.57 9.78
C VAL A 240 9.93 7.32 9.14
N GLN A 241 10.12 7.34 7.81
CA GLN A 241 10.62 6.17 7.09
C GLN A 241 12.08 5.87 7.43
N ARG A 242 12.91 6.91 7.65
CA ARG A 242 14.30 6.70 8.12
C ARG A 242 14.35 6.09 9.52
N TYR A 243 13.44 6.48 10.40
CA TYR A 243 13.39 5.93 11.75
C TYR A 243 12.88 4.50 11.79
N VAL A 244 11.74 4.25 11.15
CA VAL A 244 11.11 2.94 11.06
C VAL A 244 12.08 1.94 10.44
N ARG A 245 12.77 2.30 9.35
CA ARG A 245 13.80 1.47 8.73
C ARG A 245 14.87 1.02 9.72
N ARG A 246 15.39 1.91 10.58
CA ARG A 246 16.42 1.53 11.58
C ARG A 246 15.88 0.48 12.57
N ILE A 247 14.62 0.61 12.97
CA ILE A 247 13.96 -0.37 13.84
C ILE A 247 13.84 -1.72 13.11
N GLN A 248 13.33 -1.71 11.88
CA GLN A 248 13.18 -2.90 11.05
C GLN A 248 14.53 -3.61 10.81
N GLU A 249 15.58 -2.86 10.48
CA GLU A 249 16.95 -3.40 10.31
C GLU A 249 17.43 -4.12 11.57
N SER A 250 17.17 -3.55 12.76
CA SER A 250 17.53 -4.18 14.03
C SER A 250 16.79 -5.51 14.28
N TRP A 251 15.57 -5.65 13.75
CA TRP A 251 14.81 -6.90 13.83
C TRP A 251 15.41 -7.97 12.93
N ILE A 252 15.79 -7.59 11.71
CA ILE A 252 16.42 -8.47 10.72
C ILE A 252 17.77 -8.97 11.22
N GLU A 253 18.65 -8.08 11.68
CA GLU A 253 19.96 -8.45 12.25
C GLU A 253 19.82 -9.43 13.42
N GLY A 254 18.79 -9.23 14.26
CA GLY A 254 18.50 -10.12 15.36
C GLY A 254 17.84 -11.44 14.98
N ARG A 255 17.61 -11.71 13.67
CA ARG A 255 16.82 -12.84 13.13
C ARG A 255 15.46 -12.98 13.81
N LYS A 256 14.86 -11.85 14.17
CA LYS A 256 13.64 -11.83 14.96
C LYS A 256 12.45 -11.85 14.02
N GLY A 257 11.65 -12.92 14.12
CA GLY A 257 10.49 -13.12 13.26
C GLY A 257 9.28 -12.29 13.68
N ALA A 258 8.30 -12.31 12.78
CA ALA A 258 6.95 -11.79 12.92
C ALA A 258 6.41 -11.96 14.37
N ALA A 259 6.07 -10.86 15.06
CA ALA A 259 5.41 -10.97 16.36
C ALA A 259 3.89 -10.92 16.23
N PHE A 260 3.21 -11.75 17.04
CA PHE A 260 1.76 -11.70 17.17
C PHE A 260 1.36 -10.45 17.95
N PHE A 261 1.15 -9.35 17.24
CA PHE A 261 0.62 -8.11 17.79
C PHE A 261 -0.85 -7.96 17.48
N GLY A 262 -1.72 -8.01 18.48
CA GLY A 262 -3.18 -7.93 18.28
C GLY A 262 -3.87 -6.91 19.20
N PRO A 263 -5.21 -6.87 19.18
CA PRO A 263 -6.03 -5.91 19.93
C PRO A 263 -5.78 -5.85 21.44
N ARG A 264 -5.18 -6.89 22.02
CA ARG A 264 -4.81 -6.93 23.44
C ARG A 264 -3.63 -6.02 23.78
N MET A 265 -2.75 -5.73 22.82
CA MET A 265 -1.57 -4.90 23.04
C MET A 265 -1.72 -3.50 22.45
N THR A 266 -2.31 -3.42 21.25
CA THR A 266 -2.59 -2.16 20.57
C THR A 266 -4.09 -2.14 20.25
N PRO A 267 -4.89 -1.19 20.76
CA PRO A 267 -6.29 -1.06 20.38
C PRO A 267 -6.48 -0.88 18.87
N PRO A 268 -7.62 -1.29 18.27
CA PRO A 268 -7.81 -1.18 16.82
C PRO A 268 -7.71 0.25 16.27
N GLU A 269 -8.11 1.27 17.04
CA GLU A 269 -7.97 2.68 16.67
C GLU A 269 -6.49 3.11 16.56
N ASP A 270 -5.69 2.72 17.55
CA ASP A 270 -4.25 2.96 17.57
C ASP A 270 -3.54 2.18 16.45
N TRP A 271 -4.08 1.02 16.08
CA TRP A 271 -3.58 0.24 14.95
C TRP A 271 -3.88 0.94 13.62
N THR A 272 -5.10 1.46 13.43
CA THR A 272 -5.44 2.28 12.26
C THR A 272 -4.49 3.47 12.13
N ALA A 273 -4.29 4.21 13.23
CA ALA A 273 -3.34 5.33 13.29
C ALA A 273 -1.92 4.90 12.90
N THR A 274 -1.47 3.75 13.41
CA THR A 274 -0.14 3.20 13.13
C THR A 274 0.05 2.94 11.65
N MET A 275 -0.90 2.25 11.02
CA MET A 275 -0.81 1.94 9.59
C MET A 275 -0.80 3.24 8.77
N VAL A 276 -1.71 4.18 9.04
CA VAL A 276 -1.76 5.46 8.31
C VAL A 276 -0.46 6.25 8.48
N GLY A 277 0.08 6.33 9.70
CA GLY A 277 1.32 7.05 10.01
C GLY A 277 2.59 6.40 9.44
N ASP A 278 2.58 5.08 9.19
CA ASP A 278 3.69 4.36 8.55
C ASP A 278 3.67 4.44 7.01
N CYS A 279 2.71 5.16 6.43
CA CYS A 279 2.57 5.16 4.99
C CYS A 279 3.71 5.93 4.28
N GLY A 280 4.41 5.28 3.35
CA GLY A 280 5.35 5.95 2.45
C GLY A 280 4.75 7.02 1.51
N ALA A 281 3.42 7.20 1.45
CA ALA A 281 2.72 8.16 0.60
C ALA A 281 2.05 9.31 1.38
N LEU A 282 2.56 9.65 2.58
CA LEU A 282 2.03 10.74 3.42
C LEU A 282 1.98 12.11 2.72
N CYS A 283 2.89 12.38 1.77
CA CYS A 283 3.01 13.66 1.08
C CYS A 283 1.67 14.21 0.58
N ALA A 284 0.88 13.38 -0.10
CA ALA A 284 -0.32 13.90 -0.76
C ALA A 284 -1.55 13.97 0.15
N PHE A 285 -1.48 13.39 1.35
CA PHE A 285 -2.41 13.74 2.44
C PHE A 285 -2.14 15.16 2.96
N GLY A 286 -0.90 15.63 2.91
CA GLY A 286 -0.57 17.00 3.29
C GLY A 286 -1.13 18.05 2.33
N TYR A 287 -1.51 17.62 1.12
CA TYR A 287 -2.19 18.47 0.14
C TYR A 287 -3.69 18.64 0.46
N GLU A 288 -4.26 17.76 1.29
CA GLU A 288 -5.65 17.84 1.74
C GLU A 288 -5.76 18.66 3.03
N ASP A 289 -6.88 19.37 3.20
CA ASP A 289 -7.19 20.02 4.48
C ASP A 289 -7.51 19.00 5.58
N ALA A 290 -7.64 19.48 6.82
CA ALA A 290 -7.88 18.62 7.97
C ALA A 290 -9.18 17.81 7.89
N ALA A 291 -10.25 18.37 7.30
CA ALA A 291 -11.52 17.68 7.16
C ALA A 291 -11.42 16.53 6.15
N ARG A 292 -10.81 16.79 4.99
CA ARG A 292 -10.59 15.79 3.94
C ARG A 292 -9.62 14.69 4.39
N PHE A 293 -8.56 15.04 5.13
CA PHE A 293 -7.67 14.05 5.74
C PHE A 293 -8.44 13.08 6.65
N SER A 294 -9.33 13.61 7.50
CA SER A 294 -10.15 12.78 8.39
C SER A 294 -11.03 11.79 7.63
N GLU A 295 -11.55 12.17 6.45
CA GLU A 295 -12.31 11.27 5.57
C GLU A 295 -11.39 10.25 4.86
N SER A 296 -10.20 10.67 4.42
CA SER A 296 -9.21 9.82 3.72
C SER A 296 -8.56 8.77 4.63
N ARG A 297 -8.46 9.04 5.93
CA ARG A 297 -7.70 8.23 6.90
C ARG A 297 -8.11 6.76 6.89
N GLU A 298 -9.41 6.49 6.79
CA GLU A 298 -9.91 5.12 6.89
C GLU A 298 -9.65 4.29 5.63
N THR A 299 -10.00 4.82 4.46
CA THR A 299 -9.73 4.15 3.18
C THR A 299 -8.24 3.98 2.95
N MET A 300 -7.42 4.84 3.54
CA MET A 300 -5.98 4.65 3.57
C MET A 300 -5.55 3.44 4.41
N PHE A 301 -6.09 3.27 5.61
CA PHE A 301 -5.84 2.06 6.39
C PHE A 301 -6.21 0.79 5.61
N VAL A 302 -7.34 0.82 4.91
CA VAL A 302 -7.80 -0.31 4.08
C VAL A 302 -6.85 -0.56 2.89
N SER A 303 -6.29 0.49 2.29
CA SER A 303 -5.24 0.39 1.27
C SER A 303 -4.02 -0.39 1.80
N LEU A 304 -3.53 -0.06 2.99
CA LEU A 304 -2.39 -0.75 3.59
C LEU A 304 -2.71 -2.18 4.02
N LEU A 305 -3.92 -2.43 4.54
CA LEU A 305 -4.41 -3.78 4.79
C LEU A 305 -4.38 -4.60 3.50
N MET A 306 -4.83 -4.03 2.38
CA MET A 306 -4.77 -4.70 1.08
C MET A 306 -3.33 -5.04 0.69
N ALA A 307 -2.41 -4.09 0.80
CA ALA A 307 -0.99 -4.34 0.50
C ALA A 307 -0.43 -5.51 1.35
N ASN A 308 -0.68 -5.52 2.67
CA ASN A 308 -0.22 -6.59 3.56
C ASN A 308 -0.85 -7.96 3.23
N ILE A 309 -2.10 -8.01 2.77
CA ILE A 309 -2.77 -9.26 2.36
C ILE A 309 -2.01 -9.96 1.23
N TYR A 310 -1.56 -9.18 0.24
CA TYR A 310 -0.83 -9.72 -0.89
C TYR A 310 0.65 -9.95 -0.58
N ASP A 311 1.20 -9.31 0.46
CA ASP A 311 2.64 -9.31 0.76
C ASP A 311 3.07 -10.19 1.94
N LEU A 312 2.11 -10.80 2.66
CA LEU A 312 2.35 -11.46 3.95
C LEU A 312 3.49 -12.48 3.95
N LEU A 313 3.60 -13.34 2.92
CA LEU A 313 4.68 -14.33 2.81
C LEU A 313 6.06 -13.74 3.11
N PHE A 314 6.33 -12.56 2.56
CA PHE A 314 7.63 -11.92 2.64
C PHE A 314 7.77 -11.09 3.93
N ASP A 315 6.67 -10.48 4.39
CA ASP A 315 6.60 -9.77 5.68
C ASP A 315 6.92 -10.67 6.87
N LEU A 316 6.48 -11.94 6.83
CA LEU A 316 6.75 -12.92 7.90
C LEU A 316 8.23 -13.19 8.15
N ARG A 317 9.11 -12.88 7.19
CA ARG A 317 10.52 -13.29 7.22
C ARG A 317 11.50 -12.14 7.34
N THR A 318 11.28 -11.03 6.65
CA THR A 318 12.37 -10.06 6.43
C THR A 318 11.97 -8.59 6.25
N SER A 319 10.71 -8.21 6.02
CA SER A 319 10.35 -6.81 5.69
C SER A 319 9.68 -6.03 6.82
N SER A 320 8.65 -6.56 7.47
CA SER A 320 7.89 -5.80 8.47
C SER A 320 7.25 -6.69 9.52
N LEU A 321 7.52 -6.40 10.81
CA LEU A 321 6.76 -6.98 11.92
C LEU A 321 5.39 -6.30 12.12
N VAL A 322 5.10 -5.25 11.34
CA VAL A 322 3.84 -4.49 11.37
C VAL A 322 2.99 -4.92 10.18
N SER A 323 2.08 -5.86 10.42
CA SER A 323 1.17 -6.39 9.40
C SER A 323 -0.24 -6.50 9.94
N SER A 324 -1.19 -5.88 9.25
CA SER A 324 -2.61 -5.93 9.67
C SER A 324 -3.20 -7.34 9.58
N VAL A 325 -2.64 -8.21 8.73
CA VAL A 325 -3.05 -9.62 8.65
C VAL A 325 -2.60 -10.38 9.89
N MET A 326 -1.38 -10.13 10.36
CA MET A 326 -0.90 -10.69 11.62
C MET A 326 -1.69 -10.18 12.82
N TYR A 327 -2.11 -8.91 12.78
CA TYR A 327 -2.95 -8.32 13.82
C TYR A 327 -4.31 -9.01 13.95
N ILE A 328 -4.91 -9.34 12.81
CA ILE A 328 -6.14 -10.13 12.74
C ILE A 328 -5.93 -11.59 13.15
N ALA A 329 -4.78 -12.18 12.81
CA ALA A 329 -4.42 -13.52 13.26
C ALA A 329 -4.26 -13.59 14.78
N ALA A 330 -3.57 -12.62 15.39
CA ALA A 330 -3.40 -12.51 16.84
C ALA A 330 -4.74 -12.31 17.58
N ALA A 331 -5.73 -11.69 16.92
CA ALA A 331 -7.10 -11.57 17.43
C ALA A 331 -7.93 -12.87 17.33
N GLY A 332 -7.45 -13.88 16.59
CA GLY A 332 -8.18 -15.12 16.33
C GLY A 332 -9.29 -15.00 15.30
N VAL A 333 -9.45 -13.86 14.63
CA VAL A 333 -10.54 -13.64 13.67
C VAL A 333 -10.14 -13.92 12.22
N ALA A 334 -8.85 -14.16 11.94
CA ALA A 334 -8.36 -14.66 10.66
C ALA A 334 -8.96 -16.03 10.28
N ALA A 335 -9.43 -16.80 11.26
CA ALA A 335 -10.09 -18.08 11.05
C ALA A 335 -11.44 -17.95 10.32
N TYR A 336 -12.01 -16.74 10.28
CA TYR A 336 -13.27 -16.43 9.58
C TYR A 336 -13.06 -15.49 8.39
N ASP A 337 -11.80 -15.26 7.98
CA ASP A 337 -11.44 -14.42 6.82
C ASP A 337 -11.90 -12.95 6.94
N LEU A 338 -12.09 -12.45 8.16
CA LEU A 338 -12.71 -11.13 8.37
C LEU A 338 -11.90 -9.97 7.80
N HIS A 339 -10.59 -10.10 7.66
CA HIS A 339 -9.74 -9.06 7.08
C HIS A 339 -9.99 -8.85 5.58
N THR A 340 -10.21 -9.93 4.82
CA THR A 340 -10.55 -9.81 3.38
C THR A 340 -12.02 -9.42 3.18
N ILE A 341 -12.91 -9.87 4.08
CA ILE A 341 -14.33 -9.48 4.10
C ILE A 341 -14.46 -7.97 4.40
N PHE A 342 -13.74 -7.46 5.40
CA PHE A 342 -13.68 -6.04 5.72
C PHE A 342 -13.14 -5.23 4.53
N LEU A 343 -12.00 -5.65 3.98
CA LEU A 343 -11.43 -5.06 2.76
C LEU A 343 -12.46 -4.97 1.62
N THR A 344 -13.15 -6.08 1.35
CA THR A 344 -14.15 -6.17 0.28
C THR A 344 -15.33 -5.25 0.53
N THR A 345 -15.80 -5.19 1.78
CA THR A 345 -16.94 -4.35 2.18
C THR A 345 -16.61 -2.88 1.92
N VAL A 346 -15.49 -2.37 2.44
CA VAL A 346 -15.13 -0.95 2.29
C VAL A 346 -14.82 -0.61 0.83
N THR A 347 -14.15 -1.51 0.10
CA THR A 347 -13.83 -1.29 -1.33
C THR A 347 -15.10 -1.19 -2.18
N ASP A 348 -16.08 -2.07 -1.97
CA ASP A 348 -17.38 -2.01 -2.64
C ASP A 348 -18.16 -0.73 -2.29
N GLU A 349 -18.09 -0.28 -1.04
CA GLU A 349 -18.76 0.94 -0.58
C GLU A 349 -18.14 2.21 -1.18
N THR A 350 -16.82 2.32 -1.17
CA THR A 350 -16.09 3.40 -1.84
C THR A 350 -16.44 3.43 -3.33
N ALA A 351 -16.36 2.30 -4.02
CA ALA A 351 -16.72 2.22 -5.44
C ALA A 351 -18.19 2.60 -5.69
N ARG A 352 -19.12 2.18 -4.82
CA ARG A 352 -20.55 2.49 -4.94
C ARG A 352 -20.84 3.96 -4.73
N ARG A 353 -20.15 4.60 -3.78
CA ARG A 353 -20.24 6.06 -3.55
C ARG A 353 -19.77 6.84 -4.78
N ILE A 354 -18.66 6.43 -5.39
CA ILE A 354 -18.13 7.05 -6.61
C ILE A 354 -19.08 6.80 -7.81
N CYS A 355 -19.56 5.57 -7.97
CA CYS A 355 -20.43 5.16 -9.08
C CYS A 355 -21.80 5.84 -9.05
N ASN A 356 -22.39 6.00 -7.87
CA ASN A 356 -23.71 6.62 -7.69
C ASN A 356 -23.66 8.11 -7.36
N GLY A 357 -22.45 8.67 -7.21
CA GLY A 357 -22.25 10.06 -6.88
C GLY A 357 -22.75 10.99 -7.99
N SER A 358 -23.23 12.17 -7.61
CA SER A 358 -23.38 13.26 -8.57
C SER A 358 -22.01 13.64 -9.14
N SER A 359 -21.99 14.37 -10.25
CA SER A 359 -20.76 14.95 -10.82
C SER A 359 -19.99 15.88 -9.88
N THR A 360 -20.56 16.18 -8.71
CA THR A 360 -19.98 16.99 -7.64
C THR A 360 -19.31 16.18 -6.51
N VAL A 361 -19.42 14.84 -6.50
CA VAL A 361 -18.68 14.01 -5.55
C VAL A 361 -17.22 14.02 -5.95
N ILE A 362 -16.38 14.65 -5.14
CA ILE A 362 -14.94 14.71 -5.33
C ILE A 362 -14.34 13.56 -4.53
N PRO A 363 -13.71 12.55 -5.16
CA PRO A 363 -13.04 11.48 -4.44
C PRO A 363 -11.94 12.06 -3.55
N THR A 364 -11.71 11.43 -2.40
CA THR A 364 -10.62 11.80 -1.50
C THR A 364 -9.33 11.09 -1.89
N TYR A 365 -8.21 11.55 -1.37
CA TYR A 365 -6.93 10.87 -1.55
C TYR A 365 -6.97 9.43 -1.02
N GLY A 366 -7.66 9.19 0.09
CA GLY A 366 -7.85 7.85 0.64
C GLY A 366 -8.64 6.93 -0.32
N ASP A 367 -9.68 7.44 -1.00
CA ASP A 367 -10.41 6.67 -2.01
C ASP A 367 -9.51 6.23 -3.15
N ASN A 368 -8.69 7.16 -3.64
CA ASN A 368 -7.75 6.87 -4.71
C ASN A 368 -6.69 5.87 -4.27
N SER A 369 -6.14 6.03 -3.06
CA SER A 369 -5.22 5.07 -2.45
C SER A 369 -5.80 3.67 -2.43
N LEU A 370 -7.01 3.49 -1.90
CA LEU A 370 -7.67 2.20 -1.79
C LEU A 370 -7.85 1.53 -3.16
N LEU A 371 -8.46 2.25 -4.10
CA LEU A 371 -8.81 1.66 -5.40
C LEU A 371 -7.59 1.45 -6.29
N ALA A 372 -6.60 2.35 -6.26
CA ALA A 372 -5.35 2.16 -6.96
C ALA A 372 -4.54 0.98 -6.39
N THR A 373 -4.48 0.82 -5.06
CA THR A 373 -3.88 -0.37 -4.44
C THR A 373 -4.63 -1.64 -4.82
N GLY A 374 -5.96 -1.55 -5.01
CA GLY A 374 -6.83 -2.56 -5.63
C GLY A 374 -6.26 -3.18 -6.90
N ALA A 375 -5.80 -2.33 -7.81
CA ALA A 375 -5.18 -2.77 -9.05
C ALA A 375 -3.70 -3.10 -8.87
N TRP A 376 -2.98 -2.34 -8.04
CA TRP A 376 -1.54 -2.51 -7.87
C TRP A 376 -1.17 -3.83 -7.19
N ALA A 377 -1.74 -4.14 -6.02
CA ALA A 377 -1.29 -5.26 -5.20
C ALA A 377 -1.39 -6.62 -5.92
N PRO A 378 -2.50 -6.94 -6.62
CA PRO A 378 -2.60 -8.22 -7.33
C PRO A 378 -1.76 -8.30 -8.60
N PHE A 379 -1.44 -7.16 -9.22
CA PHE A 379 -0.68 -7.09 -10.47
C PHE A 379 0.74 -6.55 -10.27
N ASN A 380 1.20 -6.52 -9.02
CA ASN A 380 2.58 -6.24 -8.65
C ASN A 380 3.43 -7.49 -8.85
N GLU A 381 4.24 -7.52 -9.90
CA GLU A 381 5.11 -8.65 -10.26
C GLU A 381 6.06 -9.08 -9.13
N ARG A 382 6.35 -8.18 -8.17
CA ARG A 382 7.21 -8.46 -7.02
C ARG A 382 6.51 -9.31 -5.96
N TYR A 383 5.19 -9.17 -5.80
CA TYR A 383 4.41 -9.96 -4.84
C TYR A 383 4.15 -11.38 -5.33
N ARG A 384 4.38 -11.62 -6.63
CA ARG A 384 4.21 -12.94 -7.25
C ARG A 384 2.82 -13.52 -7.01
N THR A 385 1.83 -12.64 -7.08
CA THR A 385 0.44 -12.91 -6.69
C THR A 385 -0.10 -14.13 -7.45
N TRP A 386 0.12 -14.19 -8.76
CA TRP A 386 -0.47 -15.22 -9.60
C TRP A 386 0.33 -16.53 -9.56
N GLU A 387 1.66 -16.48 -9.47
CA GLU A 387 2.52 -17.63 -9.21
C GLU A 387 2.14 -18.28 -7.88
N ARG A 388 2.02 -17.48 -6.81
CA ARG A 388 1.62 -17.94 -5.48
C ARG A 388 0.19 -18.45 -5.49
N PHE A 389 -0.76 -17.74 -6.09
CA PHE A 389 -2.15 -18.20 -6.18
C PHE A 389 -2.26 -19.61 -6.78
N VAL A 390 -1.55 -19.88 -7.89
CA VAL A 390 -1.53 -21.21 -8.51
C VAL A 390 -0.92 -22.25 -7.58
N LYS A 391 0.27 -21.99 -7.04
CA LYS A 391 0.97 -22.94 -6.15
C LYS A 391 0.16 -23.22 -4.88
N TYR A 392 -0.38 -22.18 -4.26
CA TYR A 392 -1.13 -22.25 -3.02
C TYR A 392 -2.43 -23.01 -3.22
N THR A 393 -3.19 -22.70 -4.27
CA THR A 393 -4.47 -23.37 -4.55
C THR A 393 -4.27 -24.87 -4.76
N ARG A 394 -3.21 -25.27 -5.48
CA ARG A 394 -2.90 -26.69 -5.70
C ARG A 394 -2.51 -27.39 -4.40
N GLN A 395 -1.63 -26.77 -3.61
CA GLN A 395 -1.24 -27.33 -2.30
C GLN A 395 -2.45 -27.44 -1.35
N LEU A 396 -3.31 -26.41 -1.28
CA LEU A 396 -4.52 -26.43 -0.45
C LEU A 396 -5.46 -27.56 -0.85
N ARG A 397 -5.66 -27.81 -2.15
CA ARG A 397 -6.51 -28.92 -2.64
C ARG A 397 -5.96 -30.28 -2.24
N CYS A 398 -4.65 -30.44 -2.21
CA CYS A 398 -3.97 -31.68 -1.87
C CYS A 398 -3.73 -31.85 -0.36
N SER A 399 -3.97 -30.82 0.45
CA SER A 399 -3.73 -30.85 1.89
C SER A 399 -4.68 -31.80 2.61
N THR A 400 -4.18 -32.44 3.66
CA THR A 400 -4.96 -33.29 4.56
C THR A 400 -5.48 -32.55 5.80
N SER A 401 -5.04 -31.29 6.01
CA SER A 401 -5.45 -30.45 7.15
C SER A 401 -6.85 -29.86 6.93
N PRO A 402 -7.79 -30.02 7.89
CA PRO A 402 -9.09 -29.35 7.84
C PRO A 402 -8.97 -27.83 7.76
N GLU A 403 -8.02 -27.25 8.48
CA GLU A 403 -7.77 -25.80 8.52
C GLU A 403 -7.31 -25.26 7.16
N ALA A 404 -6.53 -26.05 6.42
CA ALA A 404 -6.10 -25.71 5.06
C ALA A 404 -7.27 -25.85 4.06
N GLN A 405 -8.09 -26.90 4.18
CA GLN A 405 -9.26 -27.08 3.33
C GLN A 405 -10.30 -25.96 3.52
N GLU A 406 -10.46 -25.45 4.74
CA GLU A 406 -11.37 -24.33 5.02
C GLU A 406 -10.95 -23.04 4.29
N VAL A 407 -9.67 -22.83 3.99
CA VAL A 407 -9.22 -21.65 3.22
C VAL A 407 -9.88 -21.61 1.84
N LEU A 408 -9.93 -22.74 1.13
CA LEU A 408 -10.61 -22.80 -0.16
C LEU A 408 -12.12 -22.65 0.00
N ALA A 409 -12.71 -23.23 1.04
CA ALA A 409 -14.13 -23.04 1.32
C ALA A 409 -14.47 -21.57 1.54
N MET A 410 -13.68 -20.85 2.35
CA MET A 410 -13.82 -19.41 2.57
C MET A 410 -13.58 -18.60 1.30
N ALA A 411 -12.56 -18.94 0.50
CA ALA A 411 -12.25 -18.22 -0.73
C ALA A 411 -13.39 -18.28 -1.77
N ASN A 412 -14.25 -19.30 -1.72
CA ASN A 412 -15.44 -19.42 -2.56
C ASN A 412 -16.69 -18.73 -1.97
N ARG A 413 -16.63 -18.24 -0.73
CA ARG A 413 -17.71 -17.49 -0.09
C ARG A 413 -17.53 -16.01 -0.37
N ALA A 414 -18.42 -15.43 -1.15
CA ALA A 414 -18.47 -13.98 -1.34
C ALA A 414 -19.27 -13.35 -0.18
N LEU A 415 -18.63 -13.16 0.99
CA LEU A 415 -19.26 -12.56 2.19
C LEU A 415 -18.81 -11.12 2.42
N ILE A 416 -19.66 -10.32 3.05
CA ILE A 416 -19.43 -8.93 3.46
C ILE A 416 -20.03 -8.66 4.85
N LEU A 417 -19.56 -7.58 5.48
CA LEU A 417 -20.19 -7.05 6.70
C LEU A 417 -21.52 -6.35 6.35
N PRO A 418 -22.54 -6.40 7.25
CA PRO A 418 -23.88 -5.85 6.97
C PRO A 418 -24.01 -4.32 7.12
N GLU A 419 -23.11 -3.65 7.86
CA GLU A 419 -23.23 -2.21 8.19
C GLU A 419 -22.33 -1.30 7.34
N ARG A 420 -22.86 -0.11 7.01
CA ARG A 420 -22.29 0.91 6.11
C ARG A 420 -21.45 2.01 6.76
N ASN A 421 -21.34 2.03 8.09
CA ASN A 421 -20.59 3.08 8.78
C ASN A 421 -19.16 2.58 9.02
N THR A 422 -18.29 2.96 8.10
CA THR A 422 -16.93 2.45 7.92
C THR A 422 -16.00 2.92 9.05
N ALA A 423 -16.25 4.11 9.63
CA ALA A 423 -15.37 4.73 10.62
C ALA A 423 -15.07 3.86 11.87
N ASP A 424 -16.04 3.05 12.32
CA ASP A 424 -15.88 2.09 13.44
C ASP A 424 -15.82 0.62 12.98
N ALA A 425 -15.90 0.38 11.67
CA ALA A 425 -16.08 -0.97 11.14
C ALA A 425 -14.87 -1.86 11.43
N TRP A 426 -13.66 -1.29 11.50
CA TRP A 426 -12.48 -2.05 11.93
C TRP A 426 -12.59 -2.54 13.37
N GLN A 427 -13.12 -1.75 14.30
CA GLN A 427 -13.34 -2.19 15.69
C GLN A 427 -14.39 -3.31 15.74
N LYS A 428 -15.45 -3.20 14.93
CA LYS A 428 -16.55 -4.18 14.88
C LYS A 428 -16.11 -5.55 14.36
N VAL A 429 -15.06 -5.62 13.54
CA VAL A 429 -14.45 -6.90 13.11
C VAL A 429 -13.99 -7.75 14.29
N PHE A 430 -13.71 -7.15 15.44
CA PHE A 430 -13.29 -7.85 16.65
C PHE A 430 -14.43 -8.16 17.62
N ALA A 431 -15.68 -7.77 17.30
CA ALA A 431 -16.82 -8.00 18.16
C ALA A 431 -17.13 -9.51 18.28
N PRO A 432 -17.44 -10.02 19.49
CA PRO A 432 -17.83 -11.42 19.64
C PRO A 432 -19.04 -11.78 18.77
N GLY A 433 -18.91 -12.82 17.95
CA GLY A 433 -20.01 -13.34 17.13
C GLY A 433 -20.21 -12.62 15.78
N VAL A 434 -19.34 -11.69 15.39
CA VAL A 434 -19.41 -11.00 14.09
C VAL A 434 -19.46 -11.94 12.89
N GLN A 435 -18.85 -13.13 12.98
CA GLN A 435 -18.90 -14.14 11.93
C GLN A 435 -20.33 -14.64 11.63
N TYR A 436 -21.26 -14.50 12.58
CA TYR A 436 -22.67 -14.89 12.43
C TYR A 436 -23.53 -13.77 11.83
N THR A 437 -22.99 -12.55 11.68
CA THR A 437 -23.70 -11.40 11.10
C THR A 437 -23.34 -11.16 9.63
N LEU A 438 -22.38 -11.92 9.10
CA LEU A 438 -21.92 -11.83 7.72
C LEU A 438 -23.06 -12.13 6.72
N THR A 439 -23.06 -11.42 5.60
CA THR A 439 -24.08 -11.57 4.55
C THR A 439 -23.44 -11.82 3.19
N SER A 440 -24.19 -12.42 2.26
CA SER A 440 -23.72 -12.61 0.89
C SER A 440 -23.54 -11.28 0.17
N ARG A 441 -22.38 -11.10 -0.47
CA ARG A 441 -22.05 -9.97 -1.31
C ARG A 441 -22.97 -9.92 -2.52
N LEU A 442 -23.69 -8.81 -2.70
CA LEU A 442 -24.52 -8.58 -3.88
C LEU A 442 -23.65 -8.08 -5.03
N THR A 443 -23.56 -8.85 -6.12
CA THR A 443 -22.74 -8.52 -7.29
C THR A 443 -23.52 -8.64 -8.60
N VAL A 444 -23.06 -7.91 -9.62
CA VAL A 444 -23.50 -8.01 -11.01
C VAL A 444 -22.36 -8.58 -11.86
N ALA A 445 -22.71 -9.46 -12.79
CA ALA A 445 -21.78 -10.06 -13.75
C ALA A 445 -21.51 -9.10 -14.92
N TYR A 446 -20.25 -8.89 -15.23
CA TYR A 446 -19.77 -8.08 -16.35
C TYR A 446 -18.84 -8.91 -17.22
N VAL A 447 -18.97 -8.83 -18.55
CA VAL A 447 -18.12 -9.59 -19.48
C VAL A 447 -17.07 -8.64 -20.08
N PRO A 448 -15.78 -8.77 -19.72
CA PRO A 448 -14.72 -7.97 -20.31
C PRO A 448 -14.50 -8.31 -21.79
N LEU A 449 -13.83 -7.42 -22.52
CA LEU A 449 -13.42 -7.70 -23.89
C LEU A 449 -12.29 -8.75 -23.94
N PRO A 450 -12.07 -9.41 -25.09
CA PRO A 450 -10.88 -10.23 -25.29
C PRO A 450 -9.59 -9.38 -25.20
N ALA A 451 -8.49 -10.00 -24.74
CA ALA A 451 -7.17 -9.36 -24.63
C ALA A 451 -6.13 -10.03 -25.56
N PRO A 452 -6.25 -9.89 -26.89
CA PRO A 452 -5.39 -10.57 -27.86
C PRO A 452 -3.91 -10.17 -27.74
N GLU A 453 -3.60 -9.04 -27.10
CA GLU A 453 -2.23 -8.56 -26.88
C GLU A 453 -1.42 -9.51 -26.00
N LEU A 454 -2.06 -10.21 -25.05
CA LEU A 454 -1.35 -11.16 -24.18
C LEU A 454 -0.81 -12.37 -24.96
N ALA A 455 -1.42 -12.72 -26.09
CA ALA A 455 -0.93 -13.79 -26.96
C ALA A 455 0.37 -13.42 -27.70
N LYS A 456 0.77 -12.13 -27.68
CA LYS A 456 2.05 -11.66 -28.23
C LYS A 456 3.23 -11.87 -27.28
N LEU A 457 2.95 -12.09 -25.99
CA LEU A 457 3.99 -12.43 -25.03
C LEU A 457 4.56 -13.82 -25.33
N PRO A 458 5.85 -14.07 -25.03
CA PRO A 458 6.39 -15.43 -25.08
C PRO A 458 5.52 -16.38 -24.24
N PRO A 459 5.02 -17.48 -24.83
CA PRO A 459 4.16 -18.40 -24.10
C PRO A 459 4.95 -19.15 -23.02
N PRO A 460 4.28 -19.63 -21.95
CA PRO A 460 4.94 -20.47 -20.95
C PRO A 460 5.40 -21.79 -21.58
N ASN A 461 6.52 -22.33 -21.08
CA ASN A 461 7.00 -23.64 -21.50
C ASN A 461 6.14 -24.74 -20.88
N VAL A 462 5.22 -25.31 -21.65
CA VAL A 462 4.24 -26.31 -21.17
C VAL A 462 4.10 -27.47 -22.16
N CYS A 463 3.58 -28.60 -21.69
CA CYS A 463 3.28 -29.72 -22.58
C CYS A 463 2.18 -29.36 -23.59
N HIS A 464 2.08 -30.09 -24.69
CA HIS A 464 1.12 -29.80 -25.76
C HIS A 464 -0.33 -29.67 -25.26
N THR A 465 -0.80 -30.63 -24.44
CA THR A 465 -2.17 -30.62 -23.90
C THR A 465 -2.44 -29.39 -23.03
N CYS A 466 -1.53 -29.06 -22.11
CA CYS A 466 -1.68 -27.88 -21.27
C CYS A 466 -1.55 -26.58 -22.08
N GLY A 467 -0.74 -26.56 -23.15
CA GLY A 467 -0.59 -25.40 -24.04
C GLY A 467 -1.85 -25.10 -24.84
N VAL A 468 -2.54 -26.12 -25.34
CA VAL A 468 -3.84 -25.95 -26.02
C VAL A 468 -4.87 -25.39 -25.05
N ALA A 469 -5.01 -25.98 -23.86
CA ALA A 469 -5.96 -25.53 -22.85
C ALA A 469 -5.63 -24.12 -22.30
N PHE A 470 -4.35 -23.80 -22.11
CA PHE A 470 -3.91 -22.45 -21.73
C PHE A 470 -4.30 -21.42 -22.79
N THR A 471 -4.05 -21.71 -24.07
CA THR A 471 -4.40 -20.83 -25.18
C THR A 471 -5.92 -20.64 -25.25
N GLN A 472 -6.69 -21.71 -25.08
CA GLN A 472 -8.14 -21.63 -24.99
C GLN A 472 -8.58 -20.74 -23.82
N ALA A 473 -8.08 -20.98 -22.60
CA ALA A 473 -8.42 -20.19 -21.42
C ALA A 473 -8.11 -18.69 -21.60
N LEU A 474 -7.01 -18.34 -22.29
CA LEU A 474 -6.69 -16.94 -22.60
C LEU A 474 -7.72 -16.29 -23.53
N HIS A 475 -8.21 -17.01 -24.53
CA HIS A 475 -9.12 -16.49 -25.56
C HIS A 475 -10.61 -16.64 -25.24
N GLU A 476 -10.95 -17.51 -24.29
CA GLU A 476 -12.34 -17.78 -23.91
C GLU A 476 -12.96 -16.56 -23.22
N SER A 477 -14.03 -16.02 -23.82
CA SER A 477 -14.82 -14.90 -23.29
C SER A 477 -16.23 -15.30 -22.87
N VAL A 478 -16.67 -16.51 -23.22
CA VAL A 478 -18.02 -17.02 -22.93
C VAL A 478 -18.04 -17.56 -21.51
N GLY A 479 -18.79 -16.91 -20.61
CA GLY A 479 -18.91 -17.30 -19.21
C GLY A 479 -17.86 -16.71 -18.26
N ASP A 480 -16.89 -15.94 -18.77
CA ASP A 480 -15.90 -15.24 -17.96
C ASP A 480 -16.42 -13.89 -17.48
N ALA A 481 -17.36 -13.93 -16.55
CA ALA A 481 -17.83 -12.73 -15.89
C ALA A 481 -16.85 -12.32 -14.76
N ILE A 482 -16.58 -11.03 -14.67
CA ILE A 482 -16.11 -10.40 -13.43
C ILE A 482 -17.33 -9.95 -12.63
N HIS A 483 -17.25 -10.00 -11.31
CA HIS A 483 -18.38 -9.73 -10.43
C HIS A 483 -18.06 -8.51 -9.57
N GLY A 484 -18.82 -7.43 -9.76
CA GLY A 484 -18.63 -6.16 -9.07
C GLY A 484 -19.96 -5.56 -8.57
N ILE A 485 -19.90 -4.31 -8.11
CA ILE A 485 -21.12 -3.55 -7.75
C ILE A 485 -21.97 -3.32 -9.01
N ALA A 486 -23.27 -3.12 -8.81
CA ALA A 486 -24.15 -2.69 -9.89
C ALA A 486 -23.79 -1.26 -10.36
N GLY A 487 -24.03 -0.99 -11.64
CA GLY A 487 -23.92 0.36 -12.22
C GLY A 487 -22.59 0.72 -12.87
N LEU A 488 -21.59 -0.18 -12.88
CA LEU A 488 -20.31 0.10 -13.54
C LEU A 488 -20.49 0.54 -15.01
N PRO A 489 -19.87 1.67 -15.44
CA PRO A 489 -19.98 2.16 -16.81
C PRO A 489 -19.46 1.15 -17.85
N ALA A 490 -20.09 1.11 -19.02
CA ALA A 490 -19.63 0.25 -20.11
C ALA A 490 -18.20 0.61 -20.57
N SER A 491 -17.82 1.90 -20.51
CA SER A 491 -16.45 2.36 -20.81
C SER A 491 -15.42 1.75 -19.87
N VAL A 492 -15.76 1.62 -18.58
CA VAL A 492 -14.92 0.99 -17.55
C VAL A 492 -14.75 -0.50 -17.81
N ILE A 493 -15.84 -1.22 -18.09
CA ILE A 493 -15.79 -2.68 -18.36
C ILE A 493 -15.05 -3.00 -19.66
N ALA A 494 -15.19 -2.15 -20.67
CA ALA A 494 -14.50 -2.28 -21.96
C ALA A 494 -13.02 -1.88 -21.89
N ALA A 495 -12.52 -1.41 -20.74
CA ALA A 495 -11.15 -0.94 -20.63
C ALA A 495 -10.12 -2.08 -20.88
N PRO A 496 -8.99 -1.78 -21.56
CA PRO A 496 -7.94 -2.78 -21.80
C PRO A 496 -7.37 -3.38 -20.52
N ALA A 497 -7.26 -2.60 -19.44
CA ALA A 497 -6.74 -3.07 -18.16
C ALA A 497 -7.60 -4.20 -17.58
N VAL A 498 -8.93 -4.02 -17.58
CA VAL A 498 -9.91 -5.01 -17.09
C VAL A 498 -9.85 -6.29 -17.92
N SER A 499 -9.77 -6.14 -19.24
CA SER A 499 -9.69 -7.26 -20.19
C SER A 499 -8.41 -8.09 -20.00
N ARG A 500 -7.27 -7.42 -19.81
CA ARG A 500 -5.97 -8.06 -19.53
C ARG A 500 -5.98 -8.76 -18.18
N ALA A 501 -6.49 -8.10 -17.14
CA ALA A 501 -6.62 -8.67 -15.80
C ALA A 501 -7.47 -9.95 -15.80
N ALA A 502 -8.63 -9.93 -16.46
CA ALA A 502 -9.50 -11.09 -16.61
C ALA A 502 -8.82 -12.25 -17.34
N ALA A 503 -8.05 -11.98 -18.41
CA ALA A 503 -7.31 -13.00 -19.14
C ALA A 503 -6.20 -13.66 -18.30
N ILE A 504 -5.44 -12.87 -17.54
CA ILE A 504 -4.44 -13.38 -16.59
C ILE A 504 -5.12 -14.27 -15.54
N ARG A 505 -6.26 -13.85 -15.00
CA ARG A 505 -7.06 -14.65 -14.08
C ARG A 505 -7.45 -15.99 -14.70
N ARG A 506 -8.00 -16.02 -15.91
CA ARG A 506 -8.42 -17.26 -16.57
C ARG A 506 -7.27 -18.25 -16.69
N ALA A 507 -6.10 -17.77 -17.12
CA ALA A 507 -4.90 -18.60 -17.21
C ALA A 507 -4.47 -19.16 -15.84
N ALA A 508 -4.48 -18.34 -14.79
CA ALA A 508 -4.13 -18.76 -13.43
C ALA A 508 -5.16 -19.75 -12.85
N PHE A 509 -6.45 -19.55 -13.12
CA PHE A 509 -7.52 -20.46 -12.66
C PHE A 509 -7.44 -21.81 -13.36
N PHE A 510 -7.14 -21.84 -14.66
CA PHE A 510 -6.83 -23.06 -15.39
C PHE A 510 -5.62 -23.77 -14.78
N ALA A 511 -4.51 -23.06 -14.55
CA ALA A 511 -3.30 -23.63 -13.97
C ALA A 511 -3.52 -24.21 -12.57
N SER A 512 -4.41 -23.60 -11.79
CA SER A 512 -4.81 -24.10 -10.49
C SER A 512 -5.61 -25.41 -10.56
N SER A 513 -6.25 -25.74 -11.70
CA SER A 513 -7.13 -26.90 -11.89
C SER A 513 -6.38 -28.24 -11.87
N ALA A 514 -7.12 -29.33 -11.64
CA ALA A 514 -6.59 -30.69 -11.71
C ALA A 514 -6.24 -31.12 -13.16
N GLU A 515 -6.75 -30.42 -14.17
CA GLU A 515 -6.50 -30.70 -15.59
C GLU A 515 -5.10 -30.26 -16.02
N CYS A 516 -4.54 -29.24 -15.35
CA CYS A 516 -3.20 -28.77 -15.62
C CYS A 516 -2.15 -29.62 -14.88
N CYS A 517 -1.15 -30.09 -15.61
CA CYS A 517 -0.01 -30.80 -15.05
C CYS A 517 0.74 -29.89 -14.06
N GLU A 518 1.33 -30.44 -12.99
CA GLU A 518 1.96 -29.62 -11.94
C GLU A 518 3.07 -28.70 -12.47
N VAL A 519 4.00 -29.26 -13.25
CA VAL A 519 5.08 -28.52 -13.91
C VAL A 519 4.54 -27.39 -14.81
N CYS A 520 3.49 -27.70 -15.55
CA CYS A 520 2.82 -26.78 -16.47
C CYS A 520 2.15 -25.64 -15.68
N ALA A 521 1.50 -25.97 -14.57
CA ALA A 521 0.82 -25.02 -13.70
C ALA A 521 1.80 -24.00 -13.12
N CYS A 522 2.96 -24.45 -12.61
CA CYS A 522 3.99 -23.54 -12.11
C CYS A 522 4.52 -22.62 -13.21
N SER A 523 4.75 -23.15 -14.42
CA SER A 523 5.19 -22.34 -15.57
C SER A 523 4.16 -21.29 -15.99
N ILE A 524 2.86 -21.63 -15.98
CA ILE A 524 1.78 -20.67 -16.27
C ILE A 524 1.65 -19.62 -15.17
N GLY A 525 1.77 -20.00 -13.89
CA GLY A 525 1.75 -19.06 -12.76
C GLY A 525 2.88 -18.02 -12.87
N CYS A 526 4.11 -18.47 -13.16
CA CYS A 526 5.23 -17.57 -13.43
C CYS A 526 4.95 -16.63 -14.61
N TRP A 527 4.37 -17.13 -15.70
CA TRP A 527 3.99 -16.31 -16.86
C TRP A 527 2.93 -15.26 -16.50
N ALA A 528 1.94 -15.62 -15.68
CA ALA A 528 0.87 -14.73 -15.27
C ALA A 528 1.41 -13.51 -14.50
N ASP A 529 2.38 -13.71 -13.61
CA ASP A 529 3.05 -12.59 -12.95
C ASP A 529 3.88 -11.76 -13.92
N LEU A 530 4.64 -12.38 -14.83
CA LEU A 530 5.40 -11.65 -15.87
C LEU A 530 4.51 -10.80 -16.80
N ALA A 531 3.26 -11.20 -17.00
CA ALA A 531 2.29 -10.46 -17.80
C ALA A 531 1.60 -9.33 -17.00
N SER A 532 1.69 -9.34 -15.67
CA SER A 532 0.87 -8.48 -14.79
C SER A 532 1.17 -6.99 -14.94
N TYR A 533 2.41 -6.60 -15.25
CA TYR A 533 2.75 -5.18 -15.45
C TYR A 533 1.96 -4.53 -16.60
N LEU A 534 1.47 -5.32 -17.57
CA LEU A 534 0.66 -4.81 -18.68
C LEU A 534 -0.71 -4.31 -18.24
N VAL A 535 -1.24 -4.80 -17.12
CA VAL A 535 -2.48 -4.30 -16.51
C VAL A 535 -2.23 -2.91 -15.93
N LEU A 536 -1.18 -2.74 -15.13
CA LEU A 536 -0.80 -1.44 -14.57
C LEU A 536 -0.45 -0.44 -15.67
N THR A 537 0.29 -0.87 -16.70
CA THR A 537 0.63 -0.01 -17.84
C THR A 537 -0.61 0.44 -18.62
N ALA A 538 -1.64 -0.40 -18.74
CA ALA A 538 -2.90 -0.01 -19.36
C ALA A 538 -3.62 1.07 -18.53
N LEU A 539 -3.67 0.93 -17.21
CA LEU A 539 -4.25 1.94 -16.31
C LEU A 539 -3.48 3.27 -16.35
N MET A 540 -2.15 3.22 -16.44
CA MET A 540 -1.33 4.43 -16.61
C MET A 540 -1.66 5.18 -17.90
N ARG A 541 -1.97 4.44 -18.97
CA ARG A 541 -2.33 5.03 -20.27
C ARG A 541 -3.74 5.59 -20.29
N SER A 542 -4.68 5.00 -19.55
CA SER A 542 -6.07 5.46 -19.50
C SER A 542 -6.22 6.73 -18.65
N ASP A 543 -5.36 6.95 -17.65
CA ASP A 543 -5.38 8.12 -16.75
C ASP A 543 -5.63 9.43 -17.49
N GLU A 544 -4.87 9.78 -18.54
CA GLU A 544 -5.06 11.08 -19.21
C GLU A 544 -6.42 11.24 -19.91
N SER A 545 -7.06 10.14 -20.28
CA SER A 545 -8.27 10.12 -21.10
C SER A 545 -9.56 9.93 -20.32
N THR A 546 -9.47 9.60 -19.04
CA THR A 546 -10.63 9.30 -18.18
C THR A 546 -10.87 10.41 -17.16
N SER A 547 -12.12 10.54 -16.70
CA SER A 547 -12.41 11.34 -15.51
C SER A 547 -11.84 10.68 -14.23
N ALA A 548 -11.78 11.43 -13.12
CA ALA A 548 -11.35 10.88 -11.84
C ALA A 548 -12.21 9.67 -11.42
N ALA A 549 -13.54 9.83 -11.49
CA ALA A 549 -14.48 8.77 -11.16
C ALA A 549 -14.33 7.55 -12.07
N GLU A 550 -14.25 7.73 -13.39
CA GLU A 550 -14.09 6.60 -14.32
C GLU A 550 -12.77 5.86 -14.11
N TRP A 551 -11.67 6.58 -13.89
CA TRP A 551 -10.37 5.94 -13.65
C TRP A 551 -10.35 5.12 -12.36
N LEU A 552 -10.94 5.65 -11.28
CA LEU A 552 -11.11 4.93 -10.02
C LEU A 552 -12.03 3.71 -10.15
N LEU A 553 -13.08 3.80 -10.96
CA LEU A 553 -13.94 2.66 -11.26
C LEU A 553 -13.23 1.63 -12.16
N GLU A 554 -12.31 2.06 -13.02
CA GLU A 554 -11.43 1.17 -13.79
C GLU A 554 -10.48 0.39 -12.89
N THR A 555 -9.82 1.03 -11.92
CA THR A 555 -8.96 0.35 -10.95
C THR A 555 -9.77 -0.61 -10.06
N TYR A 556 -10.97 -0.21 -9.63
CA TYR A 556 -11.91 -1.09 -8.94
C TYR A 556 -12.29 -2.30 -9.82
N ALA A 557 -12.64 -2.10 -11.09
CA ALA A 557 -13.02 -3.19 -11.98
C ALA A 557 -11.86 -4.18 -12.18
N VAL A 558 -10.62 -3.70 -12.30
CA VAL A 558 -9.42 -4.55 -12.29
C VAL A 558 -9.31 -5.37 -11.00
N TRP A 559 -9.54 -4.75 -9.83
CA TRP A 559 -9.54 -5.47 -8.55
C TRP A 559 -10.64 -6.55 -8.48
N THR A 560 -11.85 -6.30 -9.01
CA THR A 560 -12.95 -7.29 -8.92
C THR A 560 -12.62 -8.64 -9.55
N VAL A 561 -11.70 -8.68 -10.51
CA VAL A 561 -11.15 -9.92 -11.11
C VAL A 561 -10.65 -10.87 -10.04
N THR A 562 -10.11 -10.36 -8.93
CA THR A 562 -9.48 -11.17 -7.88
C THR A 562 -10.46 -11.62 -6.78
N THR A 563 -11.74 -11.26 -6.87
CA THR A 563 -12.71 -11.40 -5.78
C THR A 563 -13.71 -12.53 -5.97
N SER A 564 -13.86 -13.04 -7.19
CA SER A 564 -14.88 -14.04 -7.55
C SER A 564 -14.45 -14.82 -8.79
N PRO A 565 -14.80 -16.11 -8.94
CA PRO A 565 -15.53 -16.93 -7.95
C PRO A 565 -14.65 -17.41 -6.79
N VAL A 566 -13.33 -17.26 -6.91
CA VAL A 566 -12.36 -17.56 -5.85
C VAL A 566 -11.63 -16.27 -5.48
N SER A 567 -11.69 -15.88 -4.22
CA SER A 567 -10.95 -14.74 -3.67
C SER A 567 -9.45 -15.05 -3.61
N VAL A 568 -8.65 -14.35 -4.42
CA VAL A 568 -7.18 -14.45 -4.41
C VAL A 568 -6.62 -13.99 -3.07
N ALA A 569 -7.16 -12.89 -2.53
CA ALA A 569 -6.79 -12.35 -1.22
C ALA A 569 -6.94 -13.38 -0.08
N THR A 570 -8.05 -14.11 -0.07
CA THR A 570 -8.31 -15.17 0.92
C THR A 570 -7.34 -16.33 0.77
N VAL A 571 -7.07 -16.77 -0.48
CA VAL A 571 -6.11 -17.85 -0.75
C VAL A 571 -4.71 -17.47 -0.28
N LEU A 572 -4.21 -16.29 -0.64
CA LEU A 572 -2.86 -15.87 -0.31
C LEU A 572 -2.65 -15.71 1.20
N SER A 573 -3.43 -14.84 1.83
CA SER A 573 -3.30 -14.58 3.26
C SER A 573 -3.65 -15.81 4.12
N GLY A 574 -4.66 -16.59 3.70
CA GLY A 574 -5.06 -17.81 4.38
C GLY A 574 -3.99 -18.90 4.34
N PHE A 575 -3.31 -19.06 3.21
CA PHE A 575 -2.19 -19.99 3.05
C PHE A 575 -0.97 -19.53 3.87
N ASP A 576 -0.56 -18.26 3.74
CA ASP A 576 0.65 -17.74 4.39
C ASP A 576 0.57 -17.86 5.92
N LEU A 577 -0.60 -17.65 6.51
CA LEU A 577 -0.83 -17.81 7.95
C LEU A 577 -0.71 -19.26 8.46
N ARG A 578 -0.79 -20.27 7.57
CA ARG A 578 -0.87 -21.70 7.90
C ARG A 578 0.31 -22.51 7.35
N CYS A 579 1.16 -21.89 6.55
CA CYS A 579 2.25 -22.54 5.82
C CYS A 579 3.55 -22.61 6.64
N ASP A 580 4.31 -23.69 6.48
CA ASP A 580 5.73 -23.71 6.87
C ASP A 580 6.54 -22.90 5.85
N VAL A 581 6.74 -21.62 6.13
CA VAL A 581 7.56 -20.72 5.31
C VAL A 581 9.03 -20.86 5.71
N ARG A 582 9.85 -21.33 4.76
CA ARG A 582 11.30 -21.43 4.88
C ARG A 582 11.97 -20.48 3.91
N GLU A 583 13.18 -20.09 4.25
CA GLU A 583 14.02 -19.23 3.43
C GLU A 583 15.39 -19.91 3.29
N GLU A 584 15.91 -20.00 2.06
CA GLU A 584 17.31 -20.36 1.83
C GLU A 584 18.20 -19.22 2.34
N GLU A 585 19.33 -19.55 2.97
CA GLU A 585 20.19 -18.52 3.56
C GLU A 585 20.62 -17.47 2.53
N GLY A 586 20.32 -16.20 2.86
CA GLY A 586 20.60 -15.07 1.98
C GLY A 586 19.61 -14.89 0.83
N ALA A 587 18.54 -15.70 0.70
CA ALA A 587 17.60 -15.59 -0.41
C ALA A 587 16.99 -14.19 -0.52
N MET A 588 16.67 -13.58 0.62
CA MET A 588 16.03 -12.26 0.71
C MET A 588 17.01 -11.08 0.81
N GLY A 589 18.32 -11.33 0.70
CA GLY A 589 19.34 -10.27 0.85
C GLY A 589 19.45 -9.75 2.29
N SER A 590 19.82 -8.48 2.46
CA SER A 590 19.88 -7.80 3.76
C SER A 590 18.54 -7.23 4.22
N ARG A 591 17.70 -6.83 3.26
CA ARG A 591 16.28 -6.46 3.41
C ARG A 591 15.59 -6.86 2.11
N ASP A 592 14.35 -7.35 2.18
CA ASP A 592 13.57 -7.64 0.96
C ASP A 592 12.86 -6.40 0.42
N VAL A 593 13.63 -5.32 0.28
CA VAL A 593 13.21 -4.07 -0.36
C VAL A 593 14.14 -3.87 -1.55
N LEU A 594 13.57 -3.96 -2.76
CA LEU A 594 14.24 -3.83 -4.06
C LEU A 594 15.79 -4.01 -4.09
N ASP A 595 16.28 -5.20 -4.42
CA ASP A 595 17.51 -5.23 -5.23
C ASP A 595 17.08 -5.01 -6.69
N CYS A 596 17.67 -4.01 -7.34
CA CYS A 596 17.30 -3.55 -8.69
C CYS A 596 18.05 -4.29 -9.82
#